data_AF-A0A6P1MR50-F1
#
_entry.id   AF-A0A6P1MR50-F1
#
_cell.length_a   1.000
_cell.length_b   1.000
_cell.length_c   1.000
_cell.angle_alpha   90.00
_cell.angle_beta   90.00
_cell.angle_gamma   90.00
#
_symmetry.space_group_name_H-M   'P 1'
#
loop_
_entity.id
_entity.type
_entity.pdbx_description
1 polymer ?
#
loop_
_entity_poly.entity_id
_entity_poly.type
_entity_poly.pdbx_seq_one_letter_code
_entity_poly.pdbx_strand_id
1 'polypeptide(L)'
;MNFLDSHKIVSDYVDAFARGVEENAMIFRPISYLNGMAKDDIINAYKIFYAHTILYGSRNNEQIQQYDNLLRMINSFVNDEVYYDVARCIKRNTNIFTGKLKKNISNELKQYCKSSTEVLNVPDEVNEVFIFYNDMIEVLNQLYEFEDAGKIDRPNLVIQYFKIAYEYANIEYKEDEYIPFFYSFDLMRKHIDDPYLGKYYTPYRDYILEND
;
A
#
# COMPACT_ATOMS: atom_id res chain seq x y z
N MET A 1 3.74 -9.94 -8.83
CA MET A 1 4.08 -9.43 -7.49
C MET A 1 3.59 -10.48 -6.51
N ASN A 2 4.49 -11.08 -5.71
CA ASN A 2 4.09 -12.02 -4.67
C ASN A 2 3.74 -11.26 -3.36
N PHE A 3 3.28 -11.96 -2.32
CA PHE A 3 2.93 -11.31 -1.05
C PHE A 3 4.14 -10.67 -0.34
N LEU A 4 5.33 -11.27 -0.38
CA LEU A 4 6.51 -10.66 0.25
C LEU A 4 6.93 -9.37 -0.47
N ASP A 5 6.79 -9.31 -1.80
CA ASP A 5 6.97 -8.06 -2.57
C ASP A 5 5.94 -7.01 -2.15
N SER A 6 4.67 -7.41 -2.07
CA SER A 6 3.57 -6.54 -1.67
C SER A 6 3.78 -5.99 -0.25
N HIS A 7 4.14 -6.85 0.71
CA HIS A 7 4.42 -6.48 2.09
C HIS A 7 5.60 -5.50 2.18
N LYS A 8 6.67 -5.72 1.38
CA LYS A 8 7.79 -4.77 1.26
C LYS A 8 7.36 -3.41 0.72
N ILE A 9 6.61 -3.39 -0.38
CA ILE A 9 6.13 -2.13 -0.98
C ILE A 9 5.24 -1.35 0.00
N VAL A 10 4.34 -2.03 0.72
CA VAL A 10 3.49 -1.40 1.74
C VAL A 10 4.34 -0.85 2.88
N SER A 11 5.33 -1.62 3.37
CA SER A 11 6.26 -1.17 4.42
C SER A 11 7.08 0.03 3.98
N ASP A 12 7.68 -0.02 2.79
CA ASP A 12 8.49 1.07 2.24
C ASP A 12 7.65 2.34 2.00
N TYR A 13 6.37 2.17 1.63
CA TYR A 13 5.43 3.28 1.52
C TYR A 13 5.12 3.91 2.89
N VAL A 14 4.91 3.10 3.92
CA VAL A 14 4.71 3.57 5.30
C VAL A 14 5.94 4.36 5.76
N ASP A 15 7.14 3.84 5.50
CA ASP A 15 8.40 4.52 5.82
C ASP A 15 8.56 5.83 5.06
N ALA A 16 8.23 5.85 3.77
CA ALA A 16 8.23 7.07 2.96
C ALA A 16 7.27 8.12 3.50
N PHE A 17 6.10 7.70 4.01
CA PHE A 17 5.14 8.59 4.64
C PHE A 17 5.63 9.11 6.00
N ALA A 18 6.26 8.25 6.80
CA ALA A 18 6.77 8.54 8.14
C ALA A 18 7.94 9.52 8.16
N ARG A 19 8.67 9.68 7.05
CA ARG A 19 9.69 10.74 6.88
C ARG A 19 9.15 12.15 7.08
N GLY A 20 7.83 12.32 7.01
CA GLY A 20 7.16 13.59 7.25
C GLY A 20 7.35 14.58 6.10
N VAL A 21 6.96 15.83 6.37
CA VAL A 21 7.00 16.94 5.42
C VAL A 21 7.69 18.13 6.06
N GLU A 22 8.34 18.97 5.25
CA GLU A 22 8.78 20.28 5.76
C GLU A 22 7.59 21.09 6.24
N GLU A 23 7.78 21.89 7.30
CA GLU A 23 6.72 22.72 7.92
C GLU A 23 6.00 23.63 6.90
N ASN A 24 6.71 24.04 5.84
CA ASN A 24 6.20 24.91 4.80
C ASN A 24 5.67 24.15 3.57
N ALA A 25 5.66 22.81 3.54
CA ALA A 25 5.24 22.01 2.40
C ALA A 25 3.76 21.56 2.46
N MET A 26 2.98 22.10 3.40
CA MET A 26 1.58 21.69 3.65
C MET A 26 1.46 20.18 3.89
N ILE A 27 0.69 19.48 3.04
CA ILE A 27 0.50 18.02 3.08
C ILE A 27 1.35 17.28 2.04
N PHE A 28 2.07 18.01 1.18
CA PHE A 28 2.77 17.43 0.03
C PHE A 28 4.08 16.76 0.46
N ARG A 29 4.40 15.65 -0.20
CA ARG A 29 5.64 14.88 -0.05
C ARG A 29 6.34 14.82 -1.41
N PRO A 30 7.68 14.84 -1.47
CA PRO A 30 8.39 14.66 -2.73
C PRO A 30 8.29 13.21 -3.19
N ILE A 31 8.07 12.99 -4.49
CA ILE A 31 7.95 11.66 -5.09
C ILE A 31 9.24 10.85 -4.94
N SER A 32 10.40 11.52 -4.81
CA SER A 32 11.67 10.86 -4.51
C SER A 32 11.68 10.06 -3.21
N TYR A 33 10.78 10.33 -2.26
CA TYR A 33 10.66 9.51 -1.05
C TYR A 33 10.13 8.09 -1.34
N LEU A 34 9.42 7.89 -2.44
CA LEU A 34 8.96 6.57 -2.87
C LEU A 34 10.08 5.69 -3.46
N ASN A 35 11.32 6.19 -3.55
CA ASN A 35 12.49 5.45 -4.07
C ASN A 35 12.26 4.76 -5.43
N GLY A 36 11.47 5.39 -6.31
CA GLY A 36 11.16 4.87 -7.65
C GLY A 36 9.94 3.94 -7.74
N MET A 37 9.24 3.67 -6.63
CA MET A 37 7.97 2.95 -6.67
C MET A 37 6.89 3.77 -7.39
N ALA A 38 6.20 3.15 -8.35
CA ALA A 38 5.03 3.76 -8.97
C ALA A 38 3.83 3.71 -8.01
N LYS A 39 2.96 4.71 -8.07
CA LYS A 39 1.74 4.75 -7.23
C LYS A 39 0.83 3.56 -7.49
N ASP A 40 0.72 3.15 -8.75
CA ASP A 40 -0.10 1.99 -9.15
C ASP A 40 0.45 0.68 -8.55
N ASP A 41 1.77 0.55 -8.45
CA ASP A 41 2.39 -0.60 -7.78
C ASP A 41 2.08 -0.63 -6.29
N ILE A 42 2.03 0.54 -5.64
CA ILE A 42 1.63 0.66 -4.23
C ILE A 42 0.15 0.24 -4.08
N ILE A 43 -0.74 0.73 -4.94
CA ILE A 43 -2.17 0.37 -4.91
C ILE A 43 -2.35 -1.15 -5.09
N ASN A 44 -1.66 -1.76 -6.05
CA ASN A 44 -1.70 -3.20 -6.29
C ASN A 44 -1.11 -4.00 -5.12
N ALA A 45 -0.04 -3.51 -4.51
CA ALA A 45 0.56 -4.11 -3.33
C ALA A 45 -0.42 -4.16 -2.16
N TYR A 46 -1.19 -3.08 -1.93
CA TYR A 46 -2.22 -3.05 -0.89
C TYR A 46 -3.30 -4.12 -1.09
N LYS A 47 -3.74 -4.40 -2.33
CA LYS A 47 -4.72 -5.48 -2.61
C LYS A 47 -4.18 -6.84 -2.13
N ILE A 48 -2.96 -7.20 -2.52
CA ILE A 48 -2.36 -8.48 -2.09
C ILE A 48 -2.07 -8.53 -0.58
N PHE A 49 -1.64 -7.41 0.00
CA PHE A 49 -1.36 -7.30 1.43
C PHE A 49 -2.64 -7.51 2.26
N TYR A 50 -3.74 -6.90 1.83
CA TYR A 50 -5.05 -7.05 2.47
C TYR A 50 -5.63 -8.45 2.33
N ALA A 51 -5.52 -9.08 1.15
CA ALA A 51 -5.96 -10.47 1.00
C ALA A 51 -5.25 -11.40 2.00
N HIS A 52 -3.93 -11.24 2.17
CA HIS A 52 -3.18 -12.04 3.15
C HIS A 52 -3.64 -11.75 4.59
N THR A 53 -3.80 -10.47 4.90
CA THR A 53 -4.22 -10.01 6.23
C THR A 53 -5.61 -10.54 6.60
N ILE A 54 -6.55 -10.56 5.66
CA ILE A 54 -7.89 -11.13 5.83
C ILE A 54 -7.81 -12.64 6.09
N LEU A 55 -7.04 -13.38 5.29
CA LEU A 55 -6.93 -14.84 5.41
C LEU A 55 -6.38 -15.30 6.77
N TYR A 56 -5.35 -14.61 7.28
CA TYR A 56 -4.67 -15.00 8.52
C TYR A 56 -5.09 -14.19 9.76
N GLY A 57 -5.91 -13.15 9.59
CA GLY A 57 -6.28 -12.25 10.69
C GLY A 57 -5.06 -11.56 11.32
N SER A 58 -4.03 -11.26 10.52
CA SER A 58 -2.74 -10.78 11.04
C SER A 58 -2.75 -9.30 11.47
N ARG A 59 -3.83 -8.56 11.18
CA ARG A 59 -4.05 -7.18 11.63
C ARG A 59 -5.48 -7.00 12.12
N ASN A 60 -5.66 -6.12 13.09
CA ASN A 60 -6.96 -5.74 13.61
C ASN A 60 -7.58 -4.56 12.81
N ASN A 61 -8.85 -4.27 13.08
CA ASN A 61 -9.58 -3.20 12.38
C ASN A 61 -8.93 -1.81 12.51
N GLU A 62 -8.32 -1.48 13.65
CA GLU A 62 -7.64 -0.20 13.85
C GLU A 62 -6.39 -0.09 12.97
N GLN A 63 -5.61 -1.18 12.86
CA GLN A 63 -4.45 -1.26 12.00
C GLN A 63 -4.85 -1.14 10.52
N ILE A 64 -5.90 -1.84 10.10
CA ILE A 64 -6.44 -1.71 8.72
C ILE A 64 -6.85 -0.26 8.43
N GLN A 65 -7.55 0.39 9.34
CA GLN A 65 -7.92 1.81 9.18
C GLN A 65 -6.70 2.72 9.05
N GLN A 66 -5.60 2.44 9.77
CA GLN A 66 -4.35 3.19 9.60
C GLN A 66 -3.77 3.01 8.20
N TYR A 67 -3.72 1.78 7.69
CA TYR A 67 -3.27 1.50 6.32
C TYR A 67 -4.15 2.18 5.27
N ASP A 68 -5.47 2.16 5.43
CA ASP A 68 -6.42 2.84 4.53
C ASP A 68 -6.20 4.36 4.52
N ASN A 69 -6.04 4.96 5.69
CA ASN A 69 -5.79 6.40 5.81
C ASN A 69 -4.47 6.79 5.13
N LEU A 70 -3.44 5.96 5.24
CA LEU A 70 -2.17 6.16 4.53
C LEU A 70 -2.36 6.06 3.01
N LEU A 71 -3.09 5.04 2.53
CA LEU A 71 -3.31 4.86 1.09
C LEU A 71 -4.12 6.00 0.48
N ARG A 72 -5.12 6.53 1.18
CA ARG A 72 -5.87 7.74 0.76
C ARG A 72 -4.99 8.95 0.52
N MET A 73 -3.81 9.00 1.13
CA MET A 73 -2.85 10.09 0.98
C MET A 73 -1.80 9.83 -0.11
N ILE A 74 -1.94 8.81 -0.96
CA ILE A 74 -0.99 8.48 -2.03
C ILE A 74 -0.76 9.64 -3.00
N ASN A 75 -1.79 10.45 -3.25
CA ASN A 75 -1.69 11.64 -4.08
C ASN A 75 -0.92 12.80 -3.45
N SER A 76 -0.64 12.73 -2.14
CA SER A 76 0.21 13.72 -1.49
C SER A 76 1.66 13.67 -1.97
N PHE A 77 2.09 12.55 -2.56
CA PHE A 77 3.39 12.44 -3.21
C PHE A 77 3.33 13.10 -4.60
N VAL A 78 4.08 14.19 -4.76
CA VAL A 78 4.12 15.03 -5.96
C VAL A 78 5.55 15.16 -6.47
N ASN A 79 5.71 15.57 -7.72
CA ASN A 79 7.04 15.82 -8.29
C ASN A 79 7.87 16.73 -7.38
N ASP A 80 9.14 16.39 -7.20
CA ASP A 80 10.05 17.11 -6.30
C ASP A 80 10.12 18.62 -6.60
N GLU A 81 10.08 19.02 -7.88
CA GLU A 81 10.03 20.43 -8.28
C GLU A 81 8.81 21.15 -7.69
N VAL A 82 7.64 20.52 -7.77
CA VAL A 82 6.38 21.06 -7.21
C VAL A 82 6.47 21.16 -5.69
N TYR A 83 7.00 20.11 -5.04
CA TYR A 83 7.23 20.10 -3.59
C TYR A 83 8.11 21.28 -3.15
N TYR A 84 9.26 21.47 -3.78
CA TYR A 84 10.19 22.54 -3.43
C TYR A 84 9.65 23.94 -3.73
N ASP A 85 8.85 24.08 -4.80
CA ASP A 85 8.20 25.35 -5.11
C ASP A 85 7.14 25.72 -4.07
N VAL A 86 6.32 24.77 -3.62
CA VAL A 86 5.36 24.98 -2.53
C VAL A 86 6.08 25.38 -1.24
N ALA A 87 7.10 24.60 -0.84
CA ALA A 87 7.88 24.86 0.37
C ALA A 87 8.52 26.26 0.35
N ARG A 88 9.07 26.67 -0.80
CA ARG A 88 9.69 27.99 -0.99
C ARG A 88 8.67 29.12 -0.98
N CYS A 89 7.51 28.94 -1.61
CA CYS A 89 6.46 29.96 -1.68
C CYS A 89 5.87 30.26 -0.29
N ILE A 90 5.62 29.25 0.54
CA ILE A 90 5.11 29.44 1.90
C ILE A 90 6.16 30.12 2.78
N LYS A 91 7.43 29.66 2.72
CA LYS A 91 8.54 30.30 3.43
C LYS A 91 8.74 31.77 3.07
N ARG A 92 8.43 32.18 1.83
CA ARG A 92 8.51 33.58 1.39
C ARG A 92 7.34 34.44 1.90
N ASN A 93 6.18 33.84 2.19
CA ASN A 93 5.00 34.57 2.70
C ASN A 93 5.06 34.91 4.18
N THR A 94 5.86 34.20 4.97
CA THR A 94 6.09 34.55 6.39
C THR A 94 6.95 35.81 6.54
N ASN A 95 7.67 36.21 5.50
CA ASN A 95 8.40 37.48 5.45
C ASN A 95 7.57 38.59 4.77
N ILE A 96 7.50 39.75 5.42
CA ILE A 96 6.63 40.88 5.09
C ILE A 96 6.96 41.44 3.70
N PHE A 97 6.11 41.16 2.69
CA PHE A 97 6.22 41.78 1.36
C PHE A 97 5.10 42.78 1.05
N THR A 98 5.47 43.81 0.27
CA THR A 98 4.62 44.92 -0.20
C THR A 98 3.57 44.48 -1.24
N GLY A 99 2.48 45.24 -1.37
CA GLY A 99 1.19 44.81 -1.93
C GLY A 99 1.17 44.25 -3.37
N LYS A 100 2.17 44.51 -4.21
CA LYS A 100 2.23 43.98 -5.59
C LYS A 100 2.78 42.54 -5.63
N LEU A 101 3.75 42.21 -4.76
CA LEU A 101 4.27 40.84 -4.62
C LEU A 101 3.23 39.91 -3.98
N LYS A 102 2.46 40.41 -3.00
CA LYS A 102 1.36 39.66 -2.36
C LYS A 102 0.33 39.14 -3.36
N LYS A 103 0.05 39.88 -4.45
CA LYS A 103 -0.97 39.48 -5.44
C LYS A 103 -0.50 38.32 -6.33
N ASN A 104 0.76 38.34 -6.78
CA ASN A 104 1.31 37.25 -7.59
C ASN A 104 1.48 35.98 -6.75
N ILE A 105 2.04 36.12 -5.55
CA ILE A 105 2.21 35.00 -4.62
C ILE A 105 0.84 34.44 -4.16
N SER A 106 -0.17 35.29 -3.98
CA SER A 106 -1.53 34.83 -3.68
C SER A 106 -2.15 34.03 -4.83
N ASN A 107 -1.82 34.32 -6.09
CA ASN A 107 -2.31 33.55 -7.22
C ASN A 107 -1.61 32.20 -7.34
N GLU A 108 -0.28 32.17 -7.15
CA GLU A 108 0.50 30.93 -7.08
C GLU A 108 0.02 30.04 -5.92
N LEU A 109 -0.12 30.59 -4.71
CA LEU A 109 -0.69 29.87 -3.57
C LEU A 109 -2.10 29.37 -3.84
N LYS A 110 -2.97 30.15 -4.49
CA LYS A 110 -4.32 29.70 -4.86
C LYS A 110 -4.27 28.52 -5.82
N GLN A 111 -3.31 28.49 -6.74
CA GLN A 111 -3.11 27.36 -7.63
C GLN A 111 -2.65 26.12 -6.85
N TYR A 112 -1.72 26.29 -5.91
CA TYR A 112 -1.29 25.19 -5.05
C TYR A 112 -2.38 24.70 -4.07
N CYS A 113 -3.21 25.60 -3.55
CA CYS A 113 -4.37 25.25 -2.73
C CYS A 113 -5.45 24.51 -3.55
N LYS A 114 -5.60 24.85 -4.83
CA LYS A 114 -6.47 24.08 -5.75
C LYS A 114 -5.90 22.69 -6.02
N SER A 115 -4.60 22.57 -6.26
CA SER A 115 -3.97 21.25 -6.37
C SER A 115 -3.99 20.47 -5.04
N SER A 116 -3.98 21.14 -3.88
CA SER A 116 -4.13 20.43 -2.59
C SER A 116 -5.54 19.89 -2.41
N THR A 117 -6.58 20.56 -2.91
CA THR A 117 -7.93 19.98 -2.93
C THR A 117 -8.02 18.78 -3.87
N GLU A 118 -7.28 18.77 -4.98
CA GLU A 118 -7.18 17.58 -5.85
C GLU A 118 -6.39 16.44 -5.19
N VAL A 119 -5.37 16.75 -4.39
CA VAL A 119 -4.67 15.76 -3.55
C VAL A 119 -5.56 15.16 -2.46
N LEU A 120 -6.53 15.91 -1.96
CA LEU A 120 -7.53 15.42 -1.00
C LEU A 120 -8.63 14.60 -1.66
N ASN A 121 -8.73 14.60 -3.00
CA ASN A 121 -9.60 13.67 -3.69
C ASN A 121 -8.97 12.28 -3.62
N VAL A 122 -9.72 11.35 -3.04
CA VAL A 122 -9.34 9.94 -3.01
C VAL A 122 -9.42 9.41 -4.45
N PRO A 123 -8.33 8.86 -5.01
CA PRO A 123 -8.36 8.26 -6.34
C PRO A 123 -9.41 7.16 -6.43
N ASP A 124 -10.02 6.99 -7.61
CA ASP A 124 -10.98 5.91 -7.85
C ASP A 124 -10.31 4.54 -7.60
N GLU A 125 -9.03 4.42 -7.94
CA GLU A 125 -8.20 3.24 -7.73
C GLU A 125 -8.00 2.92 -6.24
N VAL A 126 -8.02 3.93 -5.36
CA VAL A 126 -7.98 3.72 -3.90
C VAL A 126 -9.34 3.24 -3.38
N ASN A 127 -10.44 3.72 -3.98
CA ASN A 127 -11.77 3.18 -3.66
C ASN A 127 -11.90 1.72 -4.11
N GLU A 128 -11.27 1.33 -5.23
CA GLU A 128 -11.21 -0.06 -5.65
C GLU A 128 -10.52 -0.97 -4.62
N VAL A 129 -9.49 -0.49 -3.91
CA VAL A 129 -8.85 -1.28 -2.84
C VAL A 129 -9.82 -1.53 -1.69
N PHE A 130 -10.67 -0.57 -1.35
CA PHE A 130 -11.70 -0.75 -0.32
C PHE A 130 -12.79 -1.73 -0.77
N ILE A 131 -13.23 -1.65 -2.03
CA ILE A 131 -14.17 -2.62 -2.60
C ILE A 131 -13.56 -4.02 -2.56
N PHE A 132 -12.33 -4.15 -3.04
CA PHE A 132 -11.54 -5.39 -3.00
C PHE A 132 -11.48 -5.98 -1.58
N TYR A 133 -11.18 -5.15 -0.57
CA TYR A 133 -11.09 -5.62 0.82
C TYR A 133 -12.41 -6.25 1.30
N ASN A 134 -13.54 -5.60 1.04
CA ASN A 134 -14.85 -6.11 1.45
C ASN A 134 -15.23 -7.38 0.68
N ASP A 135 -15.03 -7.39 -0.64
CA ASP A 135 -15.31 -8.55 -1.49
C ASP A 135 -14.50 -9.76 -1.03
N MET A 136 -13.22 -9.56 -0.66
CA MET A 136 -12.36 -10.65 -0.19
C MET A 136 -12.77 -11.19 1.19
N ILE A 137 -13.40 -10.38 2.06
CA ILE A 137 -14.02 -10.88 3.30
C ILE A 137 -15.20 -11.80 2.97
N GLU A 138 -16.07 -11.39 2.04
CA GLU A 138 -17.22 -12.19 1.63
C GLU A 138 -16.78 -13.51 1.00
N VAL A 139 -15.78 -13.47 0.11
CA VAL A 139 -15.19 -14.68 -0.49
C VAL A 139 -14.63 -15.61 0.57
N LEU A 140 -13.89 -15.10 1.55
CA LEU A 140 -13.32 -15.95 2.61
C LEU A 140 -14.43 -16.62 3.44
N ASN A 141 -15.48 -15.89 3.79
CA ASN A 141 -16.62 -16.43 4.54
C ASN A 141 -17.33 -17.55 3.77
N GLN A 142 -17.56 -17.36 2.46
CA GLN A 142 -18.14 -18.41 1.61
C GLN A 142 -17.27 -19.66 1.54
N LEU A 143 -15.95 -19.49 1.45
CA LEU A 143 -15.03 -20.62 1.45
C LEU A 143 -15.02 -21.37 2.79
N TYR A 144 -15.11 -20.66 3.92
CA TYR A 144 -15.29 -21.29 5.23
C TYR A 144 -16.59 -22.10 5.33
N GLU A 145 -17.70 -21.60 4.79
CA GLU A 145 -18.95 -22.38 4.72
C GLU A 145 -18.80 -23.67 3.91
N PHE A 146 -17.98 -23.66 2.85
CA PHE A 146 -17.66 -24.87 2.10
C PHE A 146 -16.75 -25.83 2.88
N GLU A 147 -15.79 -25.30 3.65
CA GLU A 147 -14.90 -26.09 4.52
C GLU A 147 -15.71 -26.79 5.62
N ASP A 148 -16.59 -26.06 6.31
CA ASP A 148 -17.47 -26.58 7.36
C ASP A 148 -18.44 -27.64 6.84
N ALA A 149 -18.86 -27.51 5.57
CA ALA A 149 -19.68 -28.50 4.88
C ALA A 149 -18.88 -29.72 4.36
N GLY A 150 -17.55 -29.76 4.57
CA GLY A 150 -16.66 -30.82 4.10
C GLY A 150 -16.50 -30.88 2.58
N LYS A 151 -16.79 -29.78 1.87
CA LYS A 151 -16.71 -29.70 0.40
C LYS A 151 -15.32 -29.31 -0.11
N ILE A 152 -14.50 -28.72 0.75
CA ILE A 152 -13.13 -28.32 0.47
C ILE A 152 -12.29 -28.54 1.72
N ASP A 153 -11.02 -28.91 1.56
CA ASP A 153 -10.07 -28.98 2.67
C ASP A 153 -9.31 -27.65 2.84
N ARG A 154 -8.67 -27.48 4.00
CA ARG A 154 -7.95 -26.25 4.33
C ARG A 154 -6.90 -25.85 3.27
N PRO A 155 -6.03 -26.76 2.77
CA PRO A 155 -5.06 -26.42 1.74
C PRO A 155 -5.72 -25.91 0.44
N ASN A 156 -6.78 -26.58 -0.03
CA ASN A 156 -7.47 -26.15 -1.25
C ASN A 156 -8.23 -24.85 -1.05
N LEU A 157 -8.79 -24.59 0.14
CA LEU A 157 -9.39 -23.30 0.49
C LEU A 157 -8.39 -22.17 0.31
N VAL A 158 -7.19 -22.31 0.88
CA VAL A 158 -6.13 -21.29 0.79
C VAL A 158 -5.76 -21.04 -0.67
N ILE A 159 -5.61 -22.10 -1.48
CA ILE A 159 -5.28 -21.99 -2.90
C ILE A 159 -6.39 -21.28 -3.68
N GLN A 160 -7.67 -21.63 -3.45
CA GLN A 160 -8.80 -21.00 -4.13
C GLN A 160 -8.95 -19.53 -3.75
N TYR A 161 -8.88 -19.22 -2.46
CA TYR A 161 -8.91 -17.85 -1.96
C TYR A 161 -7.85 -16.98 -2.64
N PHE A 162 -6.63 -17.52 -2.74
CA PHE A 162 -5.51 -16.82 -3.35
C PHE A 162 -5.68 -16.60 -4.85
N LYS A 163 -6.17 -17.61 -5.59
CA LYS A 163 -6.47 -17.49 -7.03
C LYS A 163 -7.47 -16.36 -7.28
N ILE A 164 -8.55 -16.33 -6.48
CA ILE A 164 -9.59 -15.30 -6.56
C ILE A 164 -9.00 -13.92 -6.24
N ALA A 165 -8.17 -13.81 -5.19
CA ALA A 165 -7.53 -12.55 -4.83
C ALA A 165 -6.67 -11.96 -5.95
N TYR A 166 -5.90 -12.79 -6.67
CA TYR A 166 -5.06 -12.32 -7.78
C TYR A 166 -5.89 -11.93 -9.00
N GLU A 167 -6.94 -12.70 -9.30
CA GLU A 167 -7.90 -12.39 -10.36
C GLU A 167 -8.58 -11.04 -10.11
N TYR A 168 -9.10 -10.81 -8.90
CA TYR A 168 -9.71 -9.54 -8.50
C TYR A 168 -8.72 -8.37 -8.47
N ALA A 169 -7.46 -8.63 -8.10
CA ALA A 169 -6.41 -7.62 -8.13
C ALA A 169 -5.93 -7.30 -9.57
N ASN A 170 -6.35 -8.07 -10.58
CA ASN A 170 -5.85 -8.00 -11.95
C ASN A 170 -4.32 -8.17 -12.03
N ILE A 171 -3.78 -9.05 -11.18
CA ILE A 171 -2.35 -9.40 -11.14
C ILE A 171 -2.22 -10.82 -11.67
N GLU A 172 -1.34 -11.02 -12.66
CA GLU A 172 -1.09 -12.36 -13.24
C GLU A 172 -0.74 -13.35 -12.12
N TYR A 173 -1.57 -14.37 -11.95
CA TYR A 173 -1.35 -15.45 -11.00
C TYR A 173 -0.43 -16.52 -11.60
N LYS A 174 0.64 -16.86 -10.86
CA LYS A 174 1.58 -17.92 -11.22
C LYS A 174 1.59 -18.98 -10.13
N GLU A 175 0.87 -20.08 -10.38
CA GLU A 175 0.61 -21.15 -9.40
C GLU A 175 1.88 -21.70 -8.74
N ASP A 176 2.87 -22.07 -9.55
CA ASP A 176 4.12 -22.68 -9.09
C ASP A 176 5.11 -21.69 -8.46
N GLU A 177 4.83 -20.39 -8.55
CA GLU A 177 5.70 -19.32 -8.07
C GLU A 177 5.16 -18.61 -6.84
N TYR A 178 3.85 -18.59 -6.58
CA TYR A 178 3.28 -17.68 -5.58
C TYR A 178 2.60 -18.34 -4.37
N ILE A 179 2.18 -19.60 -4.46
CA ILE A 179 1.58 -20.32 -3.32
C ILE A 179 2.50 -20.34 -2.08
N PRO A 180 3.82 -20.63 -2.20
CA PRO A 180 4.72 -20.59 -1.05
C PRO A 180 4.76 -19.23 -0.34
N PHE A 181 4.61 -18.15 -1.10
CA PHE A 181 4.69 -16.79 -0.58
C PHE A 181 3.42 -16.35 0.14
N PHE A 182 2.35 -17.14 0.14
CA PHE A 182 1.11 -16.77 0.82
C PHE A 182 0.88 -17.49 2.14
N TYR A 183 1.87 -18.23 2.64
CA TYR A 183 1.83 -18.73 4.01
C TYR A 183 1.98 -17.58 5.03
N SER A 184 1.62 -17.84 6.29
CA SER A 184 1.95 -16.90 7.37
C SER A 184 3.47 -16.81 7.53
N PHE A 185 3.97 -15.67 8.05
CA PHE A 185 5.40 -15.50 8.34
C PHE A 185 5.94 -16.63 9.23
N ASP A 186 5.16 -17.10 10.21
CA ASP A 186 5.53 -18.25 11.05
C ASP A 186 5.76 -19.54 10.28
N LEU A 187 4.92 -19.84 9.29
CA LEU A 187 5.09 -21.01 8.44
C LEU A 187 6.29 -20.83 7.50
N MET A 188 6.47 -19.64 6.92
CA MET A 188 7.63 -19.33 6.09
C MET A 188 8.94 -19.54 6.86
N ARG A 189 9.03 -19.04 8.10
CA ARG A 189 10.20 -19.21 8.98
C ARG A 189 10.49 -20.68 9.26
N LYS A 190 9.46 -21.49 9.54
CA LYS A 190 9.63 -22.93 9.79
C LYS A 190 10.15 -23.69 8.58
N HIS A 191 9.82 -23.22 7.37
CA HIS A 191 10.18 -23.86 6.11
C HIS A 191 11.31 -23.15 5.36
N ILE A 192 12.02 -22.21 6.01
CA ILE A 192 13.04 -21.39 5.36
C ILE A 192 14.25 -22.22 4.89
N ASP A 193 14.59 -23.26 5.65
CA ASP A 193 15.69 -24.18 5.35
C ASP A 193 15.20 -25.49 4.68
N ASP A 194 13.90 -25.57 4.34
CA ASP A 194 13.34 -26.74 3.64
C ASP A 194 13.84 -26.81 2.18
N PRO A 195 14.32 -27.96 1.67
CA PRO A 195 14.84 -28.04 0.30
C PRO A 195 13.82 -27.74 -0.81
N TYR A 196 12.53 -27.93 -0.55
CA TYR A 196 11.47 -27.73 -1.52
C TYR A 196 10.93 -26.30 -1.48
N LEU A 197 10.69 -25.74 -0.29
CA LEU A 197 10.14 -24.40 -0.10
C LEU A 197 11.22 -23.31 0.04
N GLY A 198 12.37 -23.64 0.63
CA GLY A 198 13.46 -22.71 0.90
C GLY A 198 14.03 -22.04 -0.35
N LYS A 199 13.95 -22.69 -1.53
CA LYS A 199 14.34 -22.06 -2.80
C LYS A 199 13.52 -20.80 -3.12
N TYR A 200 12.27 -20.72 -2.67
CA TYR A 200 11.40 -19.56 -2.83
C TYR A 200 11.68 -18.49 -1.77
N TYR A 201 11.99 -18.89 -0.54
CA TYR A 201 12.20 -17.96 0.58
C TYR A 201 13.61 -17.38 0.65
N THR A 202 14.61 -18.05 0.07
CA THR A 202 16.02 -17.62 0.12
C THR A 202 16.22 -16.15 -0.30
N PRO A 203 15.59 -15.64 -1.38
CA PRO A 203 15.70 -14.21 -1.75
C PRO A 203 15.13 -13.23 -0.72
N TYR A 204 14.28 -13.70 0.19
CA TYR A 204 13.60 -12.91 1.23
C TYR A 204 14.02 -13.33 2.64
N ARG A 205 15.09 -14.11 2.78
CA ARG A 205 15.42 -14.79 4.04
C ARG A 205 15.48 -13.83 5.22
N ASP A 206 16.30 -12.79 5.12
CA ASP A 206 16.49 -11.82 6.19
C ASP A 206 15.17 -11.09 6.50
N TYR A 207 14.41 -10.74 5.45
CA TYR A 207 13.11 -10.10 5.59
C TYR A 207 12.10 -10.94 6.37
N ILE A 208 12.00 -12.25 6.07
CA ILE A 208 11.10 -13.19 6.75
C ILE A 208 11.50 -13.38 8.22
N LEU A 209 12.80 -13.34 8.52
CA LEU A 209 13.32 -13.48 9.88
C LEU A 209 13.11 -12.22 10.74
N GLU A 210 12.99 -11.05 10.11
CA GLU A 210 12.87 -9.76 10.79
C GLU A 210 11.42 -9.24 10.96
N ASN A 211 10.45 -9.80 10.23
CA ASN A 211 9.07 -9.25 10.15
C ASN A 211 7.98 -10.26 10.51
N ASP A 212 6.92 -9.80 11.19
CA ASP A 212 5.73 -10.55 11.66
C ASP A 212 4.44 -10.31 10.84
#